data_AF-A0A7S0RU57-F1
#
_entry.id   AF-A0A7S0RU57-F1
#
_cell.length_a   1.000
_cell.length_b   1.000
_cell.length_c   1.000
_cell.angle_alpha   90.00
_cell.angle_beta   90.00
_cell.angle_gamma   90.00
#
_symmetry.space_group_name_H-M   'P 1'
#
loop_
_entity.id
_entity.type
_entity.pdbx_description
1 polymer ?
#
loop_
_entity_poly.entity_id
_entity_poly.type
_entity_poly.pdbx_seq_one_letter_code
_entity_poly.pdbx_strand_id
1 'polypeptide(L)'
;RARPKRGAARRGSDEEEEERSEDERERERRTTRSRARDEDEEDDLAGVREAGVRREAYDDMELDEGAGRGGRRDDDEEEGDEEEASIEDVRGVQLTRTQLEAMADKPYFEGGGMDGAVVRMAYGGMVTNERGESVPNYLLMQIAGVVTQSRSYPFGPKAVPCNKYLQLVDGMKVMRTMPMTNVSNQPLSEAELERWKRHAKRVDGPVITKAQVEEARARITTATNYRWDSSTVREVLARKREAGALPVNVAAEKTRLKRLLEAALAGGDAHAVEAAELEAQLRELDVRVAAAAAGDTRRTMEAINIRNRQTNFNIILKSGTTKPAAAGGAAGGAGSDRKGGADPFSRRATRPNIYWNTSQGKR
;
A
#
# COMPACT_ATOMS: atom_id res chain seq x y z
N ARG A 1 47.60 -5.22 -45.03
CA ARG A 1 47.15 -6.44 -44.31
C ARG A 1 45.98 -6.04 -43.40
N ALA A 2 44.75 -6.12 -43.90
CA ALA A 2 43.54 -5.70 -43.17
C ALA A 2 42.89 -6.91 -42.46
N ARG A 3 42.54 -6.78 -41.18
CA ARG A 3 41.82 -7.79 -40.38
C ARG A 3 40.33 -7.42 -40.28
N PRO A 4 39.38 -8.36 -40.43
CA PRO A 4 37.95 -8.05 -40.35
C PRO A 4 37.43 -8.09 -38.90
N LYS A 5 36.54 -7.15 -38.56
CA LYS A 5 35.75 -7.14 -37.32
C LYS A 5 34.54 -8.08 -37.47
N ARG A 6 34.59 -9.26 -36.87
CA ARG A 6 33.42 -10.13 -36.61
C ARG A 6 33.38 -10.37 -35.10
N GLY A 7 32.34 -9.87 -34.43
CA GLY A 7 32.21 -10.03 -32.97
C GLY A 7 30.97 -9.42 -32.31
N ALA A 8 30.18 -8.60 -33.01
CA ALA A 8 29.04 -7.90 -32.38
C ALA A 8 27.68 -8.62 -32.52
N ALA A 9 27.54 -9.59 -33.43
CA ALA A 9 26.23 -10.18 -33.77
C ALA A 9 25.84 -11.41 -32.93
N ARG A 10 26.73 -11.95 -32.08
CA ARG A 10 26.45 -13.13 -31.25
C ARG A 10 26.10 -12.82 -29.79
N ARG A 11 26.43 -11.63 -29.28
CA ARG A 11 26.08 -11.25 -27.91
C ARG A 11 24.63 -10.82 -27.76
N GLY A 12 24.03 -10.21 -28.79
CA GLY A 12 22.63 -9.79 -28.74
C GLY A 12 21.63 -10.95 -28.78
N SER A 13 21.98 -12.09 -29.40
CA SER A 13 21.09 -13.26 -29.42
C SER A 13 21.03 -13.99 -28.09
N ASP A 14 22.15 -14.05 -27.36
CA ASP A 14 22.22 -14.74 -26.07
C ASP A 14 21.52 -13.91 -24.97
N GLU A 15 21.63 -12.58 -25.02
CA GLU A 15 20.92 -11.66 -24.10
C GLU A 15 19.39 -11.69 -24.32
N GLU A 16 18.91 -11.78 -25.57
CA GLU A 16 17.46 -11.88 -25.86
C GLU A 16 16.85 -13.25 -25.50
N GLU A 17 17.64 -14.34 -25.52
CA GLU A 17 17.21 -15.66 -25.06
C GLU A 17 17.17 -15.75 -23.54
N GLU A 18 18.10 -15.11 -22.83
CA GLU A 18 18.10 -15.04 -21.36
C GLU A 18 16.89 -14.25 -20.83
N GLU A 19 16.57 -13.09 -21.40
CA GLU A 19 15.41 -12.27 -20.99
C GLU A 19 14.07 -13.01 -21.18
N ARG A 20 13.91 -13.76 -22.28
CA ARG A 20 12.70 -14.58 -22.51
C ARG A 20 12.56 -15.70 -21.50
N SER A 21 13.67 -16.28 -21.07
CA SER A 21 13.68 -17.37 -20.09
C SER A 21 13.32 -16.90 -18.67
N GLU A 22 13.67 -15.66 -18.32
CA GLU A 22 13.29 -15.06 -17.04
C GLU A 22 11.81 -14.70 -16.99
N ASP A 23 11.28 -14.15 -18.07
CA ASP A 23 9.85 -13.79 -18.21
C ASP A 23 8.93 -15.02 -18.10
N GLU A 24 9.35 -16.17 -18.63
CA GLU A 24 8.59 -17.42 -18.54
C GLU A 24 8.58 -17.99 -17.10
N ARG A 25 9.71 -17.91 -16.40
CA ARG A 25 9.84 -18.31 -14.98
C ARG A 25 9.03 -17.42 -14.04
N GLU A 26 8.90 -16.12 -14.32
CA GLU A 26 8.08 -15.23 -13.50
C GLU A 26 6.58 -15.52 -13.67
N ARG A 27 6.15 -15.89 -14.89
CA ARG A 27 4.76 -16.28 -15.16
C ARG A 27 4.38 -17.56 -14.43
N GLU A 28 5.25 -18.58 -14.42
CA GLU A 28 4.99 -19.81 -13.67
C GLU A 28 4.85 -19.54 -12.16
N ARG A 29 5.73 -18.71 -11.57
CA ARG A 29 5.66 -18.32 -10.15
C ARG A 29 4.38 -17.60 -9.76
N ARG A 30 3.79 -16.82 -10.68
CA ARG A 30 2.52 -16.14 -10.44
C ARG A 30 1.34 -17.12 -10.45
N THR A 31 1.37 -18.12 -11.33
CA THR A 31 0.29 -19.11 -11.43
C THR A 31 0.26 -20.12 -10.28
N THR A 32 1.41 -20.44 -9.69
CA THR A 32 1.48 -21.33 -8.52
C THR A 32 1.02 -20.62 -7.24
N ARG A 33 1.34 -19.33 -7.10
CA ARG A 33 0.91 -18.53 -5.95
C ARG A 33 -0.59 -18.27 -5.90
N SER A 34 -1.25 -18.24 -7.06
CA SER A 34 -2.71 -18.10 -7.15
C SER A 34 -3.46 -19.41 -6.87
N ARG A 35 -2.82 -20.58 -6.94
CA ARG A 35 -3.45 -21.86 -6.58
C ARG A 35 -3.35 -22.20 -5.10
N ALA A 36 -2.33 -21.68 -4.40
CA ALA A 36 -2.13 -21.92 -2.97
C ALA A 36 -2.98 -21.04 -2.04
N ARG A 37 -4.00 -20.32 -2.57
CA ARG A 37 -4.79 -19.34 -1.80
C ARG A 37 -6.27 -19.71 -1.66
N ASP A 38 -6.71 -20.82 -2.26
CA ASP A 38 -8.10 -21.24 -2.31
C ASP A 38 -8.39 -22.52 -1.48
N GLU A 39 -7.46 -22.98 -0.63
CA GLU A 39 -7.60 -24.25 0.13
C GLU A 39 -7.70 -24.14 1.66
N ASP A 40 -7.72 -22.93 2.27
CA ASP A 40 -7.66 -22.77 3.74
C ASP A 40 -8.86 -21.99 4.35
N GLU A 41 -10.11 -22.33 4.01
CA GLU A 41 -11.30 -21.81 4.73
C GLU A 41 -12.39 -22.88 4.94
N GLU A 42 -12.12 -23.87 5.79
CA GLU A 42 -13.17 -24.65 6.51
C GLU A 42 -12.60 -25.17 7.84
N ASP A 43 -12.89 -24.52 8.98
CA ASP A 43 -13.42 -25.13 10.22
C ASP A 43 -13.56 -24.09 11.35
N ASP A 44 -14.36 -24.43 12.37
CA ASP A 44 -14.54 -23.76 13.69
C ASP A 44 -15.83 -22.92 13.89
N LEU A 45 -16.98 -23.59 13.79
CA LEU A 45 -18.22 -23.20 14.51
C LEU A 45 -18.46 -24.15 15.69
N ALA A 46 -18.10 -23.73 16.90
CA ALA A 46 -18.52 -24.39 18.14
C ALA A 46 -18.73 -23.42 19.31
N GLY A 47 -20.01 -23.27 19.71
CA GLY A 47 -20.41 -23.26 21.11
C GLY A 47 -20.41 -21.92 21.88
N VAL A 48 -21.55 -21.23 21.89
CA VAL A 48 -21.89 -20.31 23.00
C VAL A 48 -23.22 -20.76 23.62
N ARG A 49 -23.14 -21.12 24.90
CA ARG A 49 -24.24 -21.54 25.77
C ARG A 49 -24.96 -20.32 26.33
N GLU A 50 -26.28 -20.43 26.43
CA GLU A 50 -27.18 -19.56 27.19
C GLU A 50 -26.85 -19.49 28.69
N ALA A 51 -26.91 -18.28 29.24
CA ALA A 51 -27.38 -17.95 30.58
C ALA A 51 -27.69 -16.44 30.53
N GLY A 52 -28.80 -15.89 30.99
CA GLY A 52 -29.78 -16.34 31.96
C GLY A 52 -30.23 -15.06 32.67
N VAL A 53 -31.46 -14.63 32.38
CA VAL A 53 -32.11 -13.41 32.87
C VAL A 53 -32.18 -13.37 34.40
N ARG A 54 -31.93 -12.20 35.01
CA ARG A 54 -32.60 -11.83 36.27
C ARG A 54 -32.85 -10.33 36.37
N ARG A 55 -34.08 -10.03 36.77
CA ARG A 55 -34.80 -8.76 36.75
C ARG A 55 -34.90 -8.19 38.17
N GLU A 56 -35.09 -6.86 38.23
CA GLU A 56 -35.78 -6.07 39.27
C GLU A 56 -35.14 -5.90 40.67
N ALA A 57 -34.91 -4.64 41.09
CA ALA A 57 -35.83 -3.93 41.99
C ALA A 57 -35.38 -2.46 42.24
N TYR A 58 -36.36 -1.58 42.46
CA TYR A 58 -36.25 -0.17 42.89
C TYR A 58 -36.16 -0.08 44.43
N ASP A 59 -35.42 0.90 44.95
CA ASP A 59 -35.57 1.63 46.24
C ASP A 59 -34.42 2.67 46.22
N ASP A 60 -34.58 4.00 46.16
CA ASP A 60 -35.28 5.00 46.99
C ASP A 60 -34.91 5.00 48.48
N MET A 61 -34.77 6.22 49.03
CA MET A 61 -34.32 6.64 50.37
C MET A 61 -32.82 6.78 50.60
N GLU A 62 -32.31 7.78 51.34
CA GLU A 62 -32.79 9.09 51.81
C GLU A 62 -31.54 9.75 52.44
N LEU A 63 -31.48 11.07 52.46
CA LEU A 63 -30.41 11.85 53.06
C LEU A 63 -30.34 11.64 54.59
N ASP A 64 -29.14 11.34 55.12
CA ASP A 64 -28.83 11.48 56.54
C ASP A 64 -27.63 12.42 56.74
N GLU A 65 -27.94 13.63 57.20
CA GLU A 65 -26.99 14.59 57.77
C GLU A 65 -26.72 14.22 59.23
N GLY A 66 -25.60 13.56 59.50
CA GLY A 66 -25.14 13.22 60.85
C GLY A 66 -23.74 13.74 61.14
N ALA A 67 -23.65 14.92 61.76
CA ALA A 67 -22.41 15.52 62.26
C ALA A 67 -21.76 14.68 63.38
N GLY A 68 -20.43 14.48 63.33
CA GLY A 68 -19.73 13.86 64.47
C GLY A 68 -18.23 13.60 64.30
N ARG A 69 -17.42 14.52 64.83
CA ARG A 69 -16.12 14.29 65.49
C ARG A 69 -15.00 13.58 64.71
N GLY A 70 -13.94 14.37 64.46
CA GLY A 70 -12.64 14.08 65.06
C GLY A 70 -11.85 12.94 64.43
N GLY A 71 -11.28 13.22 63.26
CA GLY A 71 -10.09 12.53 62.79
C GLY A 71 -9.28 13.55 61.99
N ARG A 72 -8.27 14.17 62.62
CA ARG A 72 -7.12 14.65 61.87
C ARG A 72 -6.50 13.40 61.27
N ARG A 73 -6.94 13.03 60.07
CA ARG A 73 -6.07 12.30 59.17
C ARG A 73 -5.08 13.35 58.72
N ASP A 74 -3.92 13.31 59.36
CA ASP A 74 -2.70 13.67 58.66
C ASP A 74 -2.75 12.83 57.38
N ASP A 75 -3.28 13.43 56.32
CA ASP A 75 -2.94 13.08 54.95
C ASP A 75 -1.49 13.58 54.83
N ASP A 76 -0.58 12.86 55.51
CA ASP A 76 0.72 12.60 54.94
C ASP A 76 0.38 11.88 53.63
N GLU A 77 0.06 12.67 52.60
CA GLU A 77 0.37 12.32 51.23
C GLU A 77 1.82 11.83 51.34
N GLU A 78 1.97 10.51 51.43
CA GLU A 78 3.19 9.85 51.02
C GLU A 78 3.49 10.53 49.68
N GLU A 79 4.48 11.45 49.69
CA GLU A 79 5.42 11.63 48.62
C GLU A 79 5.92 10.22 48.35
N GLY A 80 5.09 9.44 47.65
CA GLY A 80 5.43 8.13 47.19
C GLY A 80 6.61 8.42 46.30
N ASP A 81 7.79 8.09 46.80
CA ASP A 81 9.01 8.05 46.04
C ASP A 81 8.65 7.33 44.74
N GLU A 82 8.32 8.09 43.70
CA GLU A 82 7.85 7.56 42.44
C GLU A 82 9.07 6.86 41.88
N GLU A 83 9.18 5.56 42.18
CA GLU A 83 10.41 4.81 42.00
C GLU A 83 10.92 5.05 40.58
N GLU A 84 12.18 5.49 40.46
CA GLU A 84 12.74 5.79 39.15
C GLU A 84 12.64 4.53 38.27
N ALA A 85 12.13 4.67 37.05
CA ALA A 85 12.01 3.53 36.14
C ALA A 85 13.38 2.90 35.86
N SER A 86 13.42 1.57 35.82
CA SER A 86 14.62 0.83 35.43
C SER A 86 14.86 1.00 33.93
N ILE A 87 16.08 0.69 33.47
CA ILE A 87 16.39 0.73 32.04
C ILE A 87 15.59 -0.30 31.24
N GLU A 88 15.27 -1.43 31.86
CA GLU A 88 14.47 -2.49 31.24
C GLU A 88 13.04 -2.04 31.03
N ASP A 89 12.48 -1.32 32.00
CA ASP A 89 11.15 -0.71 31.92
C ASP A 89 11.08 0.30 30.77
N VAL A 90 12.06 1.20 30.69
CA VAL A 90 12.14 2.22 29.63
C VAL A 90 12.30 1.57 28.25
N ARG A 91 13.08 0.50 28.14
CA ARG A 91 13.21 -0.28 26.90
C ARG A 91 11.90 -0.98 26.53
N GLY A 92 11.10 -1.41 27.50
CA GLY A 92 9.78 -2.01 27.28
C GLY A 92 8.75 -1.05 26.65
N VAL A 93 8.91 0.25 26.87
CA VAL A 93 8.05 1.32 26.30
C VAL A 93 8.71 2.00 25.11
N GLN A 94 9.85 1.48 24.62
CA GLN A 94 10.53 2.04 23.48
C GLN A 94 9.77 1.76 22.18
N LEU A 95 9.47 2.82 21.42
CA LEU A 95 8.94 2.70 20.06
C LEU A 95 10.06 2.80 19.02
N THR A 96 10.08 1.81 18.13
CA THR A 96 10.99 1.74 16.98
C THR A 96 10.38 2.38 15.74
N ARG A 97 11.22 2.75 14.77
CA ARG A 97 10.75 3.31 13.50
C ARG A 97 9.82 2.34 12.76
N THR A 98 10.14 1.05 12.75
CA THR A 98 9.29 0.02 12.12
C THR A 98 7.92 -0.12 12.79
N GLN A 99 7.86 -0.01 14.11
CA GLN A 99 6.59 0.02 14.85
C GLN A 99 5.77 1.28 14.51
N LEU A 100 6.42 2.44 14.44
CA LEU A 100 5.77 3.69 14.02
C LEU A 100 5.24 3.60 12.59
N GLU A 101 5.99 2.99 11.66
CA GLU A 101 5.54 2.74 10.29
C GLU A 101 4.27 1.89 10.26
N ALA A 102 4.20 0.82 11.06
CA ALA A 102 3.01 -0.04 11.15
C ALA A 102 1.79 0.66 11.78
N MET A 103 2.03 1.68 12.60
CA MET A 103 0.98 2.39 13.34
C MET A 103 0.58 3.73 12.71
N ALA A 104 1.39 4.31 11.82
CA ALA A 104 1.18 5.64 11.24
C ALA A 104 -0.15 5.78 10.49
N ASP A 105 -0.65 4.69 9.87
CA ASP A 105 -1.92 4.66 9.13
C ASP A 105 -3.15 4.48 10.03
N LYS A 106 -2.94 4.15 11.31
CA LYS A 106 -4.02 3.81 12.23
C LYS A 106 -4.64 5.07 12.85
N PRO A 107 -5.94 5.04 13.17
CA PRO A 107 -6.69 6.23 13.63
C PRO A 107 -6.25 6.73 15.01
N TYR A 108 -5.93 5.81 15.93
CA TYR A 108 -5.47 6.16 17.28
C TYR A 108 -4.10 6.86 17.32
N PHE A 109 -3.38 6.88 16.19
CA PHE A 109 -2.06 7.51 16.08
C PHE A 109 -2.12 9.01 16.38
N GLU A 110 -3.21 9.67 16.00
CA GLU A 110 -3.44 11.10 16.26
C GLU A 110 -4.16 11.34 17.60
N GLY A 111 -4.84 10.32 18.15
CA GLY A 111 -5.65 10.39 19.36
C GLY A 111 -4.92 10.06 20.67
N GLY A 112 -3.60 10.23 20.72
CA GLY A 112 -2.81 10.05 21.95
C GLY A 112 -2.48 8.61 22.33
N GLY A 113 -2.65 7.65 21.43
CA GLY A 113 -2.34 6.22 21.70
C GLY A 113 -0.85 5.91 21.94
N MET A 114 0.04 6.90 21.82
CA MET A 114 1.50 6.77 22.03
C MET A 114 2.06 7.78 23.01
N ASP A 115 1.21 8.56 23.66
CA ASP A 115 1.65 9.57 24.59
C ASP A 115 2.27 8.89 25.81
N GLY A 116 3.44 9.37 26.23
CA GLY A 116 4.26 8.76 27.28
C GLY A 116 5.26 7.73 26.78
N ALA A 117 5.18 7.28 25.52
CA ALA A 117 6.14 6.35 24.96
C ALA A 117 7.51 6.99 24.73
N VAL A 118 8.56 6.17 24.71
CA VAL A 118 9.94 6.66 24.58
C VAL A 118 10.49 6.33 23.19
N VAL A 119 11.20 7.29 22.59
CA VAL A 119 11.85 7.10 21.29
C VAL A 119 13.32 7.46 21.34
N ARG A 120 14.12 6.71 20.59
CA ARG A 120 15.52 7.00 20.37
C ARG A 120 15.66 7.86 19.11
N MET A 121 15.95 9.13 19.29
CA MET A 121 15.95 10.13 18.21
C MET A 121 17.35 10.53 17.80
N ALA A 122 17.63 10.51 16.50
CA ALA A 122 18.82 11.13 15.94
C ALA A 122 18.69 12.65 16.04
N TYR A 123 19.51 13.25 16.90
CA TYR A 123 19.53 14.66 17.21
C TYR A 123 20.85 15.29 16.77
N GLY A 124 20.85 15.90 15.58
CA GLY A 124 21.96 16.76 15.13
C GLY A 124 23.17 16.01 14.58
N GLY A 125 24.35 16.65 14.74
CA GLY A 125 25.60 16.28 14.06
C GLY A 125 26.12 14.88 14.41
N MET A 126 27.06 14.41 13.58
CA MET A 126 27.72 13.14 13.79
C MET A 126 28.69 13.23 14.98
N VAL A 127 28.63 12.25 15.86
CA VAL A 127 29.59 12.01 16.94
C VAL A 127 30.50 10.90 16.50
N THR A 128 31.81 11.11 16.62
CA THR A 128 32.80 10.06 16.38
C THR A 128 32.76 9.09 17.56
N ASN A 129 32.38 7.84 17.29
CA ASN A 129 32.49 6.75 18.26
C ASN A 129 33.95 6.45 18.58
N GLU A 130 34.18 5.68 19.65
CA GLU A 130 35.51 5.18 20.04
C GLU A 130 36.24 4.42 18.92
N ARG A 131 35.50 3.91 17.93
CA ARG A 131 36.02 3.24 16.73
C ARG A 131 36.40 4.18 15.58
N GLY A 132 36.29 5.50 15.77
CA GLY A 132 36.54 6.49 14.71
C GLY A 132 35.38 6.65 13.71
N GLU A 133 34.27 5.94 13.90
CA GLU A 133 33.09 6.01 13.03
C GLU A 133 32.19 7.18 13.42
N SER A 134 31.86 8.03 12.46
CA SER A 134 30.93 9.15 12.63
C SER A 134 29.48 8.64 12.64
N VAL A 135 28.91 8.43 13.82
CA VAL A 135 27.50 8.03 13.99
C VAL A 135 26.63 9.22 14.37
N PRO A 136 25.33 9.26 14.02
CA PRO A 136 24.45 10.32 14.48
C PRO A 136 24.39 10.38 16.01
N ASN A 137 24.37 11.58 16.60
CA ASN A 137 24.14 11.71 18.04
C ASN A 137 22.69 11.31 18.36
N TYR A 138 22.50 10.32 19.20
CA TYR A 138 21.17 9.87 19.61
C TYR A 138 20.80 10.42 20.99
N LEU A 139 19.53 10.76 21.16
CA LEU A 139 18.97 11.21 22.42
C LEU A 139 17.65 10.49 22.69
N LEU A 140 17.43 10.17 23.95
CA LEU A 140 16.16 9.69 24.46
C LEU A 140 15.18 10.86 24.50
N MET A 141 14.00 10.71 23.90
CA MET A 141 12.91 11.69 24.03
C MET A 141 11.59 10.96 24.31
N GLN A 142 10.72 11.61 25.08
CA GLN A 142 9.37 11.11 25.36
C GLN A 142 8.38 11.71 24.36
N ILE A 143 7.44 10.91 23.87
CA ILE A 143 6.37 11.39 23.00
C ILE A 143 5.32 12.10 23.86
N ALA A 144 5.07 13.37 23.55
CA ALA A 144 3.98 14.15 24.14
C ALA A 144 2.73 14.17 23.26
N GLY A 145 2.89 13.93 21.95
CA GLY A 145 1.77 13.91 21.01
C GLY A 145 2.22 13.80 19.56
N VAL A 146 1.23 13.79 18.66
CA VAL A 146 1.44 13.76 17.21
C VAL A 146 0.76 14.95 16.57
N VAL A 147 1.46 15.66 15.68
CA VAL A 147 0.93 16.80 14.94
C VAL A 147 1.11 16.63 13.45
N THR A 148 0.07 16.98 12.70
CA THR A 148 0.11 17.02 11.24
C THR A 148 0.64 18.38 10.77
N GLN A 149 1.69 18.38 9.93
CA GLN A 149 2.23 19.61 9.32
C GLN A 149 1.94 19.64 7.82
N SER A 150 2.14 20.82 7.20
CA SER A 150 1.94 20.99 5.75
C SER A 150 3.02 20.27 4.92
N ARG A 151 4.25 20.15 5.44
CA ARG A 151 5.36 19.51 4.73
C ARG A 151 5.27 17.98 4.86
N SER A 152 5.16 17.29 3.73
CA SER A 152 5.29 15.82 3.69
C SER A 152 6.75 15.39 3.52
N TYR A 153 7.10 14.25 4.09
CA TYR A 153 8.39 13.57 3.92
C TYR A 153 8.18 12.08 3.61
N PRO A 154 9.11 11.43 2.87
CA PRO A 154 9.01 10.00 2.62
C PRO A 154 9.26 9.21 3.91
N PHE A 155 8.36 8.29 4.25
CA PHE A 155 8.45 7.47 5.46
C PHE A 155 8.34 5.98 5.14
N GLY A 156 9.16 5.18 5.82
CA GLY A 156 9.25 3.73 5.66
C GLY A 156 9.94 3.24 4.38
N PRO A 157 10.05 1.92 4.20
CA PRO A 157 10.75 1.29 3.07
C PRO A 157 10.06 1.57 1.73
N LYS A 158 8.75 1.84 1.75
CA LYS A 158 7.95 2.18 0.57
C LYS A 158 7.95 3.68 0.26
N ALA A 159 8.69 4.49 1.03
CA ALA A 159 8.77 5.95 0.88
C ALA A 159 7.39 6.61 0.76
N VAL A 160 6.43 6.17 1.57
CA VAL A 160 5.06 6.71 1.55
C VAL A 160 5.11 8.15 2.05
N PRO A 161 4.52 9.12 1.33
CA PRO A 161 4.50 10.50 1.80
C PRO A 161 3.71 10.60 3.11
N CYS A 162 4.39 11.01 4.17
CA CYS A 162 3.82 11.20 5.49
C CYS A 162 3.97 12.66 5.91
N ASN A 163 2.92 13.25 6.47
CA ASN A 163 2.87 14.62 6.95
C ASN A 163 2.71 14.71 8.48
N LYS A 164 2.83 13.57 9.17
CA LYS A 164 2.71 13.47 10.63
C LYS A 164 4.08 13.67 11.28
N TYR A 165 4.14 14.44 12.35
CA TYR A 165 5.35 14.73 13.11
C TYR A 165 5.13 14.37 14.57
N LEU A 166 6.18 13.91 15.24
CA LEU A 166 6.15 13.62 16.67
C LEU A 166 6.48 14.90 17.45
N GLN A 167 5.64 15.25 18.40
CA GLN A 167 5.98 16.19 19.46
C GLN A 167 6.69 15.43 20.58
N LEU A 168 7.92 15.84 20.83
CA LEU A 168 8.86 15.14 21.68
C LEU A 168 9.34 16.06 22.79
N VAL A 169 9.43 15.52 24.00
CA VAL A 169 9.98 16.21 25.17
C VAL A 169 11.31 15.57 25.53
N ASP A 170 12.36 16.40 25.60
CA ASP A 170 13.66 16.01 26.13
C ASP A 170 13.69 16.20 27.66
N GLY A 171 14.67 15.62 28.34
CA GLY A 171 14.82 15.69 29.81
C GLY A 171 14.91 17.11 30.36
N MET A 172 15.25 18.11 29.54
CA MET A 172 15.21 19.53 29.92
C MET A 172 13.81 20.18 29.84
N LYS A 173 12.72 19.41 29.72
CA LYS A 173 11.35 19.92 29.45
C LYS A 173 11.23 20.72 28.13
N VAL A 174 12.16 20.54 27.20
CA VAL A 174 12.12 21.23 25.90
C VAL A 174 11.32 20.41 24.90
N MET A 175 10.22 20.99 24.41
CA MET A 175 9.40 20.41 23.34
C MET A 175 10.05 20.62 21.96
N ARG A 176 10.10 19.57 21.15
CA ARG A 176 10.59 19.58 19.77
C ARG A 176 9.65 18.81 18.88
N THR A 177 9.37 19.36 17.70
CA THR A 177 8.58 18.65 16.69
C THR A 177 9.53 18.09 15.63
N MET A 178 9.58 16.78 15.47
CA MET A 178 10.54 16.09 14.60
C MET A 178 9.83 15.06 13.71
N PRO A 179 10.35 14.81 12.49
CA PRO A 179 9.82 13.78 11.62
C PRO A 179 10.16 12.38 12.15
N MET A 180 9.28 11.41 11.90
CA MET A 180 9.45 10.03 12.33
C MET A 180 10.64 9.33 11.66
N THR A 181 11.16 9.86 10.55
CA THR A 181 12.35 9.34 9.85
C THR A 181 13.58 9.28 10.74
N ASN A 182 13.67 10.18 11.71
CA ASN A 182 14.83 10.33 12.59
C ASN A 182 14.82 9.35 13.77
N VAL A 183 13.77 8.56 13.92
CA VAL A 183 13.67 7.52 14.95
C VAL A 183 14.58 6.35 14.59
N SER A 184 15.32 5.84 15.57
CA SER A 184 16.16 4.65 15.42
C SER A 184 15.39 3.37 15.72
N ASN A 185 15.76 2.27 15.05
CA ASN A 185 15.30 0.92 15.41
C ASN A 185 16.17 0.25 16.47
N GLN A 186 17.33 0.82 16.80
CA GLN A 186 18.24 0.24 17.79
C GLN A 186 17.73 0.50 19.21
N PRO A 187 17.98 -0.43 20.15
CA PRO A 187 17.58 -0.26 21.54
C PRO A 187 18.30 0.92 22.19
N LEU A 188 17.67 1.50 23.22
CA LEU A 188 18.25 2.57 24.02
C LEU A 188 19.48 2.10 24.80
N SER A 189 20.54 2.90 24.75
CA SER A 189 21.77 2.69 25.53
C SER A 189 21.66 3.26 26.94
N GLU A 190 22.38 2.68 27.91
CA GLU A 190 22.38 3.16 29.29
C GLU A 190 22.96 4.56 29.40
N ALA A 191 23.99 4.86 28.61
CA ALA A 191 24.60 6.18 28.55
C ALA A 191 23.61 7.26 28.05
N GLU A 192 22.67 6.89 27.17
CA GLU A 192 21.63 7.79 26.67
C GLU A 192 20.59 8.08 27.76
N LEU A 193 20.18 7.05 28.51
CA LEU A 193 19.27 7.20 29.65
C LEU A 193 19.92 8.01 30.77
N GLU A 194 21.17 7.76 31.12
CA GLU A 194 21.89 8.51 32.14
C GLU A 194 22.04 9.99 31.74
N ARG A 195 22.34 10.26 30.47
CA ARG A 195 22.38 11.63 29.94
C ARG A 195 21.03 12.31 30.06
N TRP A 196 19.94 11.62 29.75
CA TRP A 196 18.59 12.13 29.91
C TRP A 196 18.26 12.42 31.38
N LYS A 197 18.57 11.50 32.30
CA LYS A 197 18.40 11.71 33.76
C LYS A 197 19.21 12.92 34.25
N ARG A 198 20.44 13.09 33.76
CA ARG A 198 21.28 14.26 34.08
C ARG A 198 20.67 15.57 33.57
N HIS A 199 20.05 15.55 32.39
CA HIS A 199 19.32 16.70 31.86
C HIS A 199 18.07 17.01 32.70
N ALA A 200 17.32 15.99 33.13
CA ALA A 200 16.15 16.13 34.00
C ALA A 200 16.54 16.73 35.35
N LYS A 201 17.55 16.18 36.04
CA LYS A 201 18.01 16.68 37.34
C LYS A 201 18.44 18.15 37.32
N ARG A 202 19.01 18.63 36.21
CA ARG A 202 19.46 20.02 36.09
C ARG A 202 18.31 21.04 36.01
N VAL A 203 17.15 20.63 35.53
CA VAL A 203 15.99 21.52 35.30
C VAL A 203 14.89 21.26 36.34
N ASP A 204 15.14 20.40 37.32
CA ASP A 204 14.09 19.82 38.16
C ASP A 204 12.94 19.29 37.26
N GLY A 205 13.39 18.58 36.21
CA GLY A 205 12.59 18.00 35.16
C GLY A 205 11.85 16.75 35.65
N PRO A 206 10.80 16.32 34.94
CA PRO A 206 10.08 15.13 35.35
C PRO A 206 11.02 13.93 35.23
N VAL A 207 11.01 13.05 36.23
CA VAL A 207 11.65 11.75 36.13
C VAL A 207 10.67 10.80 35.44
N ILE A 208 11.16 9.89 34.60
CA ILE A 208 10.31 8.81 34.09
C ILE A 208 10.03 7.86 35.25
N THR A 209 8.79 7.89 35.74
CA THR A 209 8.35 7.08 36.87
C THR A 209 7.81 5.74 36.42
N LYS A 210 7.83 4.74 37.30
CA LYS A 210 7.25 3.43 36.98
C LYS A 210 5.78 3.52 36.59
N ALA A 211 4.99 4.36 37.27
CA ALA A 211 3.58 4.57 36.94
C ALA A 211 3.39 5.08 35.50
N GLN A 212 4.19 6.06 35.07
CA GLN A 212 4.14 6.57 33.68
C GLN A 212 4.53 5.51 32.65
N VAL A 213 5.52 4.66 32.98
CA VAL A 213 5.93 3.53 32.12
C VAL A 213 4.80 2.52 31.99
N GLU A 214 4.15 2.15 33.09
CA GLU A 214 3.03 1.20 33.07
C GLU A 214 1.83 1.73 32.28
N GLU A 215 1.49 3.00 32.45
CA GLU A 215 0.43 3.65 31.69
C GLU A 215 0.78 3.66 30.18
N ALA A 216 1.99 4.07 29.84
CA ALA A 216 2.44 4.08 28.45
C ALA A 216 2.47 2.66 27.85
N ARG A 217 2.86 1.65 28.64
CA ARG A 217 2.82 0.24 28.24
C ARG A 217 1.39 -0.25 27.98
N ALA A 218 0.44 0.14 28.83
CA ALA A 218 -0.97 -0.19 28.65
C ALA A 218 -1.53 0.46 27.36
N ARG A 219 -1.18 1.73 27.10
CA ARG A 219 -1.55 2.44 25.86
C ARG A 219 -0.97 1.78 24.62
N ILE A 220 0.33 1.44 24.62
CA ILE A 220 0.99 0.73 23.51
C ILE A 220 0.35 -0.65 23.27
N THR A 221 0.01 -1.38 24.33
CA THR A 221 -0.63 -2.70 24.23
C THR A 221 -2.02 -2.58 23.60
N THR A 222 -2.80 -1.58 24.03
CA THR A 222 -4.13 -1.27 23.47
C THR A 222 -4.02 -0.88 22.00
N ALA A 223 -3.05 -0.04 21.65
CA ALA A 223 -2.75 0.36 20.27
C ALA A 223 -2.34 -0.85 19.41
N THR A 224 -1.50 -1.73 19.92
CA THR A 224 -1.01 -2.91 19.18
C THR A 224 -2.15 -3.88 18.89
N ASN A 225 -3.05 -4.09 19.87
CA ASN A 225 -4.20 -4.98 19.77
C ASN A 225 -5.43 -4.33 19.11
N TYR A 226 -5.29 -3.12 18.59
CA TYR A 226 -6.39 -2.41 17.94
C TYR A 226 -6.95 -3.21 16.75
N ARG A 227 -8.25 -3.48 16.80
CA ARG A 227 -9.02 -4.08 15.71
C ARG A 227 -9.78 -3.00 14.96
N TRP A 228 -9.75 -3.09 13.64
CA TRP A 228 -10.50 -2.18 12.78
C TRP A 228 -11.99 -2.39 12.99
N ASP A 229 -12.67 -1.37 13.50
CA ASP A 229 -14.13 -1.35 13.49
C ASP A 229 -14.64 -0.90 12.12
N SER A 230 -15.81 -1.42 11.74
CA SER A 230 -16.53 -1.09 10.52
C SER A 230 -16.83 0.41 10.40
N SER A 231 -17.09 1.09 11.53
CA SER A 231 -17.30 2.54 11.57
C SER A 231 -16.03 3.30 11.19
N THR A 232 -14.90 2.95 11.79
CA THR A 232 -13.62 3.61 11.57
C THR A 232 -13.07 3.37 10.17
N VAL A 233 -13.32 2.19 9.59
CA VAL A 233 -12.97 1.93 8.18
C VAL A 233 -13.73 2.88 7.25
N ARG A 234 -15.02 3.11 7.50
CA ARG A 234 -15.81 4.05 6.70
C ARG A 234 -15.28 5.48 6.82
N GLU A 235 -14.92 5.91 8.03
CA GLU A 235 -14.34 7.23 8.27
C GLU A 235 -12.99 7.39 7.55
N VAL A 236 -12.09 6.42 7.67
CA VAL A 236 -10.80 6.45 6.99
C VAL A 236 -10.97 6.44 5.46
N LEU A 237 -11.92 5.68 4.93
CA LEU A 237 -12.25 5.69 3.51
C LEU A 237 -12.84 7.04 3.06
N ALA A 238 -13.71 7.64 3.86
CA ALA A 238 -14.26 8.98 3.60
C ALA A 238 -13.15 10.03 3.57
N ARG A 239 -12.29 10.07 4.60
CA ARG A 239 -11.13 10.97 4.67
C ARG A 239 -10.18 10.78 3.49
N LYS A 240 -9.93 9.54 3.07
CA LYS A 240 -9.09 9.24 1.89
C LYS A 240 -9.76 9.65 0.57
N ARG A 241 -11.09 9.57 0.47
CA ARG A 241 -11.85 10.06 -0.70
C ARG A 241 -11.79 11.57 -0.80
N GLU A 242 -12.00 12.27 0.31
CA GLU A 242 -11.89 13.73 0.41
C GLU A 242 -10.47 14.21 0.07
N ALA A 243 -9.45 13.51 0.58
CA ALA A 243 -8.06 13.80 0.26
C ALA A 243 -7.65 13.41 -1.18
N GLY A 244 -8.55 12.88 -2.01
CA GLY A 244 -8.28 12.47 -3.38
C GLY A 244 -7.27 11.32 -3.51
N ALA A 245 -6.98 10.61 -2.41
CA ALA A 245 -5.86 9.69 -2.30
C ALA A 245 -6.21 8.25 -2.70
N LEU A 246 -7.49 7.91 -2.87
CA LEU A 246 -7.85 6.63 -3.47
C LEU A 246 -7.66 6.73 -4.98
N PRO A 247 -6.82 5.88 -5.59
CA PRO A 247 -6.99 5.56 -7.00
C PRO A 247 -8.30 4.79 -7.10
N VAL A 248 -9.41 5.51 -7.15
CA VAL A 248 -10.65 4.91 -7.62
C VAL A 248 -10.32 4.38 -9.00
N ASN A 249 -10.63 3.12 -9.27
CA ASN A 249 -10.49 2.60 -10.62
C ASN A 249 -11.39 3.47 -11.51
N VAL A 250 -10.78 4.49 -12.12
CA VAL A 250 -11.44 5.54 -12.88
C VAL A 250 -12.32 4.92 -13.95
N ALA A 251 -11.87 3.82 -14.56
CA ALA A 251 -12.64 3.09 -15.56
C ALA A 251 -13.88 2.42 -14.95
N ALA A 252 -13.76 1.81 -13.77
CA ALA A 252 -14.90 1.20 -13.06
C ALA A 252 -15.91 2.26 -12.59
N GLU A 253 -15.43 3.42 -12.11
CA GLU A 253 -16.31 4.52 -11.69
C GLU A 253 -16.98 5.19 -12.88
N LYS A 254 -16.24 5.43 -13.97
CA LYS A 254 -16.79 5.96 -15.23
C LYS A 254 -17.83 5.02 -15.83
N THR A 255 -17.59 3.71 -15.81
CA THR A 255 -18.59 2.73 -16.29
C THR A 255 -19.81 2.67 -15.37
N ARG A 256 -19.62 2.72 -14.04
CA ARG A 256 -20.73 2.81 -13.08
C ARG A 256 -21.58 4.06 -13.30
N LEU A 257 -20.95 5.25 -13.38
CA LEU A 257 -21.65 6.52 -13.58
C LEU A 257 -22.37 6.57 -14.93
N LYS A 258 -21.75 6.07 -16.01
CA LYS A 258 -22.42 5.93 -17.31
C LYS A 258 -23.65 5.02 -17.25
N ARG A 259 -23.56 3.89 -16.54
CA ARG A 259 -24.69 2.97 -16.38
C ARG A 259 -25.84 3.62 -15.60
N LEU A 260 -25.52 4.39 -14.56
CA LEU A 260 -26.52 5.13 -13.78
C LEU A 260 -27.14 6.25 -14.62
N LEU A 261 -26.34 6.96 -15.41
CA LEU A 261 -26.82 7.99 -16.33
C LEU A 261 -27.78 7.40 -17.37
N GLU A 262 -27.41 6.27 -18.00
CA GLU A 262 -28.28 5.58 -18.96
C GLU A 262 -29.61 5.13 -18.31
N ALA A 263 -29.56 4.65 -17.06
CA ALA A 263 -30.76 4.29 -16.32
C ALA A 263 -31.64 5.51 -15.97
N ALA A 264 -31.04 6.63 -15.57
CA ALA A 264 -31.75 7.87 -15.28
C ALA A 264 -32.39 8.48 -16.54
N LEU A 265 -31.67 8.48 -17.67
CA LEU A 265 -32.19 8.92 -18.96
C LEU A 265 -33.33 8.03 -19.47
N ALA A 266 -33.28 6.72 -19.20
CA ALA A 266 -34.37 5.80 -19.51
C ALA A 266 -35.62 6.04 -18.65
N GLY A 267 -35.47 6.63 -17.46
CA GLY A 267 -36.55 7.01 -16.55
C GLY A 267 -37.30 8.30 -16.95
N GLY A 268 -36.82 9.04 -17.96
CA GLY A 268 -37.45 10.26 -18.46
C GLY A 268 -37.44 11.43 -17.46
N ASP A 269 -38.45 12.31 -17.54
CA ASP A 269 -38.46 13.60 -16.84
C ASP A 269 -38.41 13.52 -15.30
N ALA A 270 -38.82 12.39 -14.71
CA ALA A 270 -38.78 12.17 -13.26
C ALA A 270 -37.35 12.09 -12.70
N HIS A 271 -36.37 11.75 -13.55
CA HIS A 271 -34.97 11.61 -13.18
C HIS A 271 -34.05 12.63 -13.87
N ALA A 272 -34.60 13.69 -14.46
CA ALA A 272 -33.83 14.71 -15.17
C ALA A 272 -32.80 15.43 -14.26
N VAL A 273 -33.17 15.66 -12.99
CA VAL A 273 -32.26 16.27 -11.99
C VAL A 273 -31.12 15.31 -11.65
N GLU A 274 -31.43 14.03 -11.42
CA GLU A 274 -30.44 12.98 -11.12
C GLU A 274 -29.49 12.76 -12.31
N ALA A 275 -30.01 12.79 -13.55
CA ALA A 275 -29.19 12.72 -14.75
C ALA A 275 -28.21 13.89 -14.86
N ALA A 276 -28.65 15.12 -14.57
CA ALA A 276 -27.79 16.30 -14.59
C ALA A 276 -26.67 16.22 -13.53
N GLU A 277 -26.98 15.72 -12.33
CA GLU A 277 -25.99 15.48 -11.27
C GLU A 277 -24.96 14.41 -11.67
N LEU A 278 -25.42 13.31 -12.27
CA LEU A 278 -24.54 12.23 -12.76
C LEU A 278 -23.64 12.70 -13.91
N GLU A 279 -24.14 13.55 -14.82
CA GLU A 279 -23.30 14.18 -15.84
C GLU A 279 -22.25 15.11 -15.24
N ALA A 280 -22.60 15.90 -14.22
CA ALA A 280 -21.66 16.79 -13.55
C ALA A 280 -20.54 15.99 -12.87
N GLN A 281 -20.88 14.89 -12.20
CA GLN A 281 -19.90 13.96 -11.60
C GLN A 281 -18.99 13.32 -12.66
N LEU A 282 -19.54 12.97 -13.83
CA LEU A 282 -18.76 12.41 -14.94
C LEU A 282 -17.75 13.43 -15.50
N ARG A 283 -18.17 14.69 -15.65
CA ARG A 283 -17.30 15.80 -16.11
C ARG A 283 -16.20 16.08 -15.11
N GLU A 284 -16.51 16.12 -13.81
CA GLU A 284 -15.51 16.32 -12.76
C GLU A 284 -14.46 15.20 -12.76
N LEU A 285 -14.92 13.95 -12.90
CA LEU A 285 -14.04 12.79 -12.99
C LEU A 285 -13.11 12.88 -14.20
N ASP A 286 -13.61 13.29 -15.37
CA ASP A 286 -12.79 13.49 -16.57
C ASP A 286 -11.75 14.62 -16.41
N VAL A 287 -12.09 15.72 -15.72
CA VAL A 287 -11.14 16.79 -15.39
C VAL A 287 -10.03 16.29 -14.45
N ARG A 288 -10.38 15.52 -13.41
CA ARG A 288 -9.42 14.93 -12.47
C ARG A 288 -8.45 13.97 -13.18
N VAL A 289 -8.96 13.15 -14.11
CA VAL A 289 -8.15 12.23 -14.91
C VAL A 289 -7.23 12.99 -15.86
N ALA A 290 -7.72 14.03 -16.52
CA ALA A 290 -6.91 14.86 -17.41
C ALA A 290 -5.77 15.56 -16.66
N ALA A 291 -6.02 16.04 -15.43
CA ALA A 291 -5.02 16.62 -14.55
C ALA A 291 -3.95 15.60 -14.11
N ALA A 292 -4.37 14.39 -13.74
CA ALA A 292 -3.45 13.31 -13.37
C ALA A 292 -2.60 12.81 -14.56
N ALA A 293 -3.18 12.75 -15.75
CA ALA A 293 -2.51 12.30 -16.97
C ALA A 293 -1.47 13.29 -17.53
N ALA A 294 -1.43 14.53 -17.04
CA ALA A 294 -0.46 15.53 -17.48
C ALA A 294 0.97 15.27 -16.96
N GLY A 295 1.12 14.51 -15.86
CA GLY A 295 2.41 14.20 -15.24
C GLY A 295 3.02 12.85 -15.60
N ASP A 296 2.34 12.00 -16.39
CA ASP A 296 2.67 10.58 -16.47
C ASP A 296 3.38 10.18 -17.78
N THR A 297 4.52 9.49 -17.63
CA THR A 297 5.26 8.80 -18.70
C THR A 297 4.43 7.72 -19.41
N ARG A 298 3.29 7.27 -18.84
CA ARG A 298 2.31 6.35 -19.48
C ARG A 298 1.80 6.80 -20.84
N ARG A 299 1.77 8.11 -21.13
CA ARG A 299 1.44 8.62 -22.48
C ARG A 299 2.38 8.07 -23.56
N THR A 300 3.63 7.76 -23.21
CA THR A 300 4.59 7.17 -24.16
C THR A 300 4.19 5.74 -24.51
N MET A 301 3.83 4.91 -23.54
CA MET A 301 3.52 3.49 -23.74
C MET A 301 2.17 3.27 -24.42
N GLU A 302 1.14 4.06 -24.06
CA GLU A 302 -0.16 4.02 -24.74
C GLU A 302 -0.05 4.49 -26.18
N ALA A 303 0.70 5.57 -26.45
CA ALA A 303 0.96 6.03 -27.81
C ALA A 303 1.74 5.00 -28.63
N ILE A 304 2.73 4.31 -28.03
CA ILE A 304 3.46 3.21 -28.67
C ILE A 304 2.51 2.05 -28.98
N ASN A 305 1.60 1.68 -28.08
CA ASN A 305 0.66 0.58 -28.29
C ASN A 305 -0.37 0.91 -29.38
N ILE A 306 -0.89 2.14 -29.40
CA ILE A 306 -1.76 2.63 -30.48
C ILE A 306 -1.02 2.60 -31.82
N ARG A 307 0.24 3.07 -31.85
CA ARG A 307 1.09 3.02 -33.05
C ARG A 307 1.32 1.58 -33.51
N ASN A 308 1.60 0.66 -32.60
CA ASN A 308 1.82 -0.76 -32.89
C ASN A 308 0.55 -1.43 -33.42
N ARG A 309 -0.62 -1.08 -32.90
CA ARG A 309 -1.90 -1.56 -33.44
C ARG A 309 -2.14 -1.05 -34.86
N GLN A 310 -1.87 0.23 -35.11
CA GLN A 310 -2.01 0.83 -36.43
C GLN A 310 -0.99 0.26 -37.43
N THR A 311 0.27 0.03 -37.03
CA THR A 311 1.27 -0.60 -37.90
C THR A 311 0.92 -2.04 -38.19
N ASN A 312 0.50 -2.83 -37.19
CA ASN A 312 0.03 -4.21 -37.40
C ASN A 312 -1.18 -4.25 -38.34
N PHE A 313 -2.15 -3.36 -38.16
CA PHE A 313 -3.31 -3.25 -39.04
C PHE A 313 -2.91 -2.90 -40.48
N ASN A 314 -2.00 -1.95 -40.64
CA ASN A 314 -1.49 -1.55 -41.96
C ASN A 314 -0.64 -2.66 -42.61
N ILE A 315 0.12 -3.43 -41.84
CA ILE A 315 0.87 -4.61 -42.33
C ILE A 315 -0.11 -5.69 -42.79
N ILE A 316 -1.16 -5.97 -42.02
CA ILE A 316 -2.21 -6.92 -42.40
C ILE A 316 -2.90 -6.47 -43.70
N LEU A 317 -3.30 -5.20 -43.79
CA LEU A 317 -3.92 -4.66 -45.01
C LEU A 317 -2.99 -4.72 -46.22
N LYS A 318 -1.71 -4.33 -46.07
CA LYS A 318 -0.74 -4.38 -47.17
C LYS A 318 -0.39 -5.82 -47.57
N SER A 319 -0.29 -6.74 -46.61
CA SER A 319 -0.04 -8.16 -46.89
C SER A 319 -1.24 -8.86 -47.52
N GLY A 320 -2.46 -8.43 -47.20
CA GLY A 320 -3.69 -8.90 -47.83
C GLY A 320 -3.88 -8.39 -49.26
N THR A 321 -3.33 -7.22 -49.62
CA THR A 321 -3.37 -6.70 -50.99
C THR A 321 -2.21 -7.20 -51.86
N THR A 322 -1.08 -7.60 -51.26
CA THR A 322 -0.07 -8.41 -51.95
C THR A 322 -0.53 -9.86 -52.01
N LYS A 323 -1.59 -10.11 -52.81
CA LYS A 323 -1.69 -11.39 -53.51
C LYS A 323 -0.33 -11.59 -54.18
N PRO A 324 0.41 -12.68 -53.96
CA PRO A 324 1.70 -12.87 -54.61
C PRO A 324 1.40 -12.86 -56.11
N ALA A 325 1.71 -11.72 -56.74
CA ALA A 325 1.72 -11.63 -58.18
C ALA A 325 2.64 -12.75 -58.63
N ALA A 326 2.12 -13.61 -59.50
CA ALA A 326 2.80 -14.76 -60.04
C ALA A 326 4.26 -14.43 -60.39
N ALA A 327 5.18 -14.73 -59.47
CA ALA A 327 6.61 -14.70 -59.73
C ALA A 327 7.01 -16.07 -60.28
N GLY A 328 6.39 -16.44 -61.40
CA GLY A 328 7.01 -17.33 -62.37
C GLY A 328 8.00 -16.49 -63.14
N GLY A 329 9.30 -16.56 -62.80
CA GLY A 329 10.32 -15.87 -63.57
C GLY A 329 11.56 -15.48 -62.76
N ALA A 330 12.50 -16.42 -62.69
CA ALA A 330 13.94 -16.21 -62.71
C ALA A 330 14.56 -15.13 -61.78
N ALA A 331 15.00 -15.54 -60.59
CA ALA A 331 16.29 -15.14 -60.04
C ALA A 331 16.71 -16.15 -58.95
N GLY A 332 17.99 -16.53 -58.95
CA GLY A 332 18.55 -17.70 -58.24
C GLY A 332 18.47 -17.63 -56.72
N GLY A 333 18.64 -18.72 -55.98
CA GLY A 333 19.11 -20.05 -56.36
C GLY A 333 19.26 -20.92 -55.10
N ALA A 334 19.48 -22.22 -55.36
CA ALA A 334 19.87 -23.29 -54.46
C ALA A 334 18.79 -23.83 -53.49
N GLY A 335 18.03 -24.83 -53.97
CA GLY A 335 17.32 -25.75 -53.08
C GLY A 335 16.22 -26.58 -53.72
N SER A 336 16.58 -27.74 -54.26
CA SER A 336 15.71 -28.89 -54.54
C SER A 336 14.91 -28.86 -55.85
N ASP A 337 15.52 -29.50 -56.86
CA ASP A 337 14.83 -30.37 -57.80
C ASP A 337 13.86 -31.31 -57.08
N ARG A 338 12.56 -30.98 -57.12
CA ARG A 338 11.50 -31.99 -57.05
C ARG A 338 10.41 -31.62 -58.05
N LYS A 339 10.54 -32.24 -59.22
CA LYS A 339 9.46 -32.47 -60.18
C LYS A 339 8.26 -33.05 -59.43
N GLY A 340 7.20 -32.24 -59.23
CA GLY A 340 5.93 -32.67 -58.63
C GLY A 340 5.61 -32.16 -57.22
N GLY A 341 5.89 -30.89 -56.91
CA GLY A 341 5.39 -30.26 -55.68
C GLY A 341 4.09 -29.51 -55.93
N ALA A 342 2.94 -30.13 -55.66
CA ALA A 342 1.72 -29.36 -55.45
C ALA A 342 1.95 -28.43 -54.25
N ASP A 343 1.63 -27.15 -54.38
CA ASP A 343 1.68 -26.20 -53.28
C ASP A 343 0.94 -26.80 -52.06
N PRO A 344 1.59 -26.95 -50.89
CA PRO A 344 1.01 -27.59 -49.71
C PRO A 344 -0.24 -26.88 -49.16
N PHE A 345 -0.50 -25.64 -49.59
CA PHE A 345 -1.70 -24.87 -49.24
C PHE A 345 -2.70 -24.75 -50.39
N SER A 346 -2.38 -25.29 -51.56
CA SER A 346 -3.33 -25.39 -52.67
C SER A 346 -4.37 -26.47 -52.38
N ARG A 347 -5.65 -26.13 -52.53
CA ARG A 347 -6.74 -27.11 -52.39
C ARG A 347 -6.62 -28.16 -53.49
N ARG A 348 -6.56 -29.44 -53.13
CA ARG A 348 -6.59 -30.55 -54.10
C ARG A 348 -7.90 -30.48 -54.88
N ALA A 349 -7.82 -30.45 -56.21
CA ALA A 349 -8.99 -30.52 -57.07
C ALA A 349 -9.62 -31.92 -56.97
N THR A 350 -10.77 -32.02 -56.31
CA THR A 350 -11.55 -33.26 -56.22
C THR A 350 -12.61 -33.26 -57.32
N ARG A 351 -12.60 -34.28 -58.19
CA ARG A 351 -13.71 -34.52 -59.12
C ARG A 351 -14.73 -35.43 -58.44
N PRO A 352 -16.04 -35.11 -58.47
CA PRO A 352 -17.06 -35.99 -57.92
C PRO A 352 -17.11 -37.28 -58.75
N ASN A 353 -17.11 -38.42 -58.07
CA ASN A 353 -17.27 -39.72 -58.70
C ASN A 353 -18.76 -40.01 -58.80
N ILE A 354 -19.31 -39.95 -60.01
CA ILE A 354 -20.74 -40.20 -60.26
C ILE A 354 -20.91 -41.70 -60.48
N TYR A 355 -21.50 -42.39 -59.49
CA TYR A 355 -21.64 -43.86 -59.47
C TYR A 355 -22.82 -44.41 -60.28
N TRP A 356 -23.58 -43.55 -60.98
CA TRP A 356 -24.67 -43.97 -61.84
C TRP A 356 -24.40 -43.51 -63.28
N ASN A 357 -24.33 -44.49 -64.19
CA ASN A 357 -24.22 -44.24 -65.61
C ASN A 357 -25.63 -44.26 -66.20
N THR A 358 -26.21 -43.10 -66.51
CA THR A 358 -27.37 -43.05 -67.40
C THR A 358 -26.91 -43.22 -68.83
N SER A 359 -26.55 -44.45 -69.21
CA SER A 359 -26.66 -44.83 -70.63
C SER A 359 -28.14 -45.00 -70.92
N GLN A 360 -28.84 -43.89 -71.22
CA GLN A 360 -30.10 -44.01 -71.92
C GLN A 360 -29.82 -44.60 -73.30
N GLY A 361 -30.53 -45.70 -73.60
CA GLY A 361 -30.45 -46.40 -74.87
C GLY A 361 -30.60 -45.44 -76.03
N LYS A 362 -29.72 -45.61 -77.02
CA LYS A 362 -30.02 -45.13 -78.37
C LYS A 362 -31.28 -45.86 -78.85
N ARG A 363 -32.16 -45.06 -79.44
CA ARG A 363 -33.43 -45.40 -80.09
C ARG A 363 -33.42 -46.70 -80.88
#